data_AF-A0A5W3GGF8-F1
#
_entry.id   AF-A0A5W3GGF8-F1
#
_cell.length_a   1.000
_cell.length_b   1.000
_cell.length_c   1.000
_cell.angle_alpha   90.00
_cell.angle_beta   90.00
_cell.angle_gamma   90.00
#
_symmetry.space_group_name_H-M   'P 1'
#
loop_
_entity.id
_entity.type
_entity.pdbx_description
1 polymer ?
#
loop_
_entity_poly.entity_id
_entity_poly.type
_entity_poly.pdbx_seq_one_letter_code
_entity_poly.pdbx_strand_id
1 'polypeptide(L)' 'MKEYWDSLTKEQQCKLAGNVGSTTGYLRLVFNGYKKAGFSLAKKLEEETAGEITKSDLRPDIYSKQ' A
#
# COMPACT_ATOMS: atom_id res chain seq x y z
N MET A 1 0.64 7.92 -4.26
CA MET A 1 0.91 6.46 -4.08
C MET A 1 2.15 5.96 -4.80
N LYS A 2 2.25 6.07 -6.13
CA LYS A 2 3.42 5.58 -6.88
C LYS A 2 4.73 6.28 -6.47
N GLU A 3 4.70 7.60 -6.33
CA GLU A 3 5.86 8.40 -5.92
C GLU A 3 6.35 8.04 -4.51
N TYR A 4 5.41 7.78 -3.59
CA TYR A 4 5.76 7.27 -2.26
C TYR A 4 6.52 5.95 -2.36
N TRP A 5 5.98 4.98 -3.13
CA TRP A 5 6.65 3.71 -3.33
C TRP A 5 8.04 3.84 -3.98
N ASP A 6 8.18 4.75 -4.95
CA ASP A 6 9.46 5.02 -5.63
C ASP A 6 10.46 5.75 -4.73
N SER A 7 9.98 6.55 -3.78
CA SER A 7 10.81 7.24 -2.78
C SER A 7 11.36 6.30 -1.70
N LEU A 8 10.70 5.16 -1.45
CA LEU A 8 11.14 4.15 -0.48
C LEU A 8 12.35 3.37 -1.01
N THR A 9 13.33 3.13 -0.15
CA THR A 9 14.46 2.23 -0.48
C THR A 9 14.01 0.77 -0.53
N LYS A 10 14.79 -0.10 -1.20
CA LYS A 10 14.50 -1.54 -1.26
C LYS A 10 14.32 -2.17 0.12
N GLU A 11 15.09 -1.73 1.12
CA GLU A 11 14.94 -2.20 2.49
C GLU A 11 13.63 -1.75 3.12
N GLN A 12 13.24 -0.48 2.95
CA GLN A 12 11.95 0.01 3.48
C GLN A 12 10.77 -0.68 2.80
N GLN A 13 10.83 -0.87 1.48
CA GLN A 13 9.83 -1.64 0.75
C GLN A 13 9.71 -3.07 1.30
N CYS A 14 10.85 -3.72 1.55
CA CYS A 14 10.90 -5.08 2.09
C CYS A 14 10.35 -5.14 3.53
N LYS A 15 10.70 -4.17 4.38
CA LYS A 15 10.15 -4.04 5.74
C LYS A 15 8.64 -3.84 5.71
N LEU A 16 8.16 -2.91 4.89
CA LEU A 16 6.73 -2.64 4.72
C LEU A 16 6.00 -3.91 4.28
N ALA A 17 6.53 -4.60 3.25
CA ALA A 17 6.01 -5.87 2.76
C ALA A 17 5.93 -6.91 3.88
N GLY A 18 7.01 -7.08 4.65
CA GLY A 18 7.04 -7.99 5.79
C GLY A 18 6.00 -7.66 6.86
N ASN A 19 5.90 -6.39 7.25
CA ASN A 19 4.97 -5.93 8.29
C ASN A 19 3.50 -6.11 7.87
N VAL A 20 3.17 -5.81 6.61
CA VAL A 20 1.80 -5.99 6.10
C VAL A 20 1.48 -7.45 5.72
N GLY A 21 2.46 -8.35 5.76
CA GLY A 21 2.31 -9.76 5.39
C GLY A 21 2.14 -9.96 3.88
N SER A 22 2.86 -9.18 3.09
CA SER A 22 2.84 -9.22 1.62
C SER A 22 4.25 -9.24 1.04
N THR A 23 4.35 -9.11 -0.29
CA THR A 23 5.63 -9.05 -0.99
C THR A 23 5.82 -7.69 -1.64
N THR A 24 7.08 -7.25 -1.75
CA THR A 24 7.45 -5.98 -2.40
C THR A 24 6.90 -5.90 -3.82
N GLY A 25 6.96 -6.99 -4.57
CA GLY A 25 6.41 -7.06 -5.92
C GLY A 25 4.89 -6.88 -5.95
N TYR A 26 4.16 -7.51 -5.02
CA TYR A 26 2.71 -7.35 -4.93
C TYR A 26 2.33 -5.91 -4.54
N LEU A 27 3.00 -5.36 -3.53
CA LEU A 27 2.81 -3.97 -3.13
C LEU A 27 3.06 -3.00 -4.27
N ARG A 28 4.15 -3.19 -5.05
CA ARG A 28 4.42 -2.37 -6.23
C ARG A 28 3.28 -2.39 -7.23
N LEU A 29 2.65 -3.56 -7.48
CA LEU A 29 1.49 -3.65 -8.37
C LEU A 29 0.29 -2.90 -7.79
N VAL A 30 0.09 -2.98 -6.49
CA VAL A 30 -1.00 -2.27 -5.79
C VAL A 30 -0.79 -0.76 -5.85
N PHE A 31 0.41 -0.26 -5.53
CA PHE A 31 0.76 1.17 -5.57
C PHE A 31 0.69 1.78 -6.96
N ASN A 32 0.94 0.98 -8.00
CA ASN A 32 0.76 1.39 -9.39
C ASN A 32 -0.70 1.25 -9.88
N GLY A 33 -1.61 0.73 -9.06
CA GLY A 33 -3.01 0.52 -9.43
C GLY A 33 -3.28 -0.68 -10.33
N TYR A 34 -2.27 -1.53 -10.59
CA TYR A 34 -2.42 -2.77 -11.37
C TYR A 34 -3.15 -3.87 -10.59
N LYS A 35 -3.01 -3.88 -9.26
CA LYS A 35 -3.71 -4.83 -8.39
C LYS A 35 -4.51 -4.14 -7.30
N LYS A 36 -5.61 -4.76 -6.92
CA LYS A 36 -6.42 -4.36 -5.78
C LYS A 36 -5.81 -4.91 -4.49
N ALA A 37 -5.50 -4.03 -3.55
CA ALA A 37 -5.17 -4.42 -2.19
C ALA A 37 -6.33 -5.19 -1.55
N GLY A 38 -6.00 -6.25 -0.79
CA GLY A 38 -6.99 -6.87 0.10
C GLY A 38 -7.44 -5.87 1.17
N PHE A 39 -8.65 -6.07 1.72
CA PHE A 39 -9.21 -5.18 2.75
C PHE A 39 -8.27 -5.03 3.96
N SER A 40 -7.82 -6.15 4.52
CA SER A 40 -6.89 -6.17 5.66
C SER A 40 -5.51 -5.59 5.31
N LEU A 41 -5.06 -5.78 4.06
CA LEU A 41 -3.79 -5.23 3.59
C LEU A 41 -3.86 -3.70 3.49
N ALA A 42 -4.93 -3.17 2.92
CA ALA A 42 -5.11 -1.72 2.77
C ALA A 42 -5.16 -1.01 4.11
N LYS A 43 -5.83 -1.61 5.12
CA LYS A 43 -5.85 -1.08 6.49
C LYS A 43 -4.46 -1.09 7.12
N LYS A 44 -3.75 -2.22 7.06
CA LYS A 44 -2.39 -2.32 7.60
C LYS A 44 -1.41 -1.36 6.91
N LEU A 45 -1.55 -1.18 5.59
CA LEU A 45 -0.73 -0.23 4.84
C LEU A 45 -0.95 1.20 5.32
N GLU A 46 -2.19 1.61 5.54
CA GLU A 46 -2.49 2.95 6.07
C GLU A 46 -1.89 3.15 7.47
N GLU A 47 -1.98 2.14 8.34
CA GLU A 47 -1.37 2.16 9.68
C GLU A 47 0.17 2.23 9.60
N GLU A 48 0.80 1.40 8.76
CA GLU A 48 2.25 1.35 8.60
C GLU A 48 2.84 2.59 7.92
N THR A 49 2.09 3.19 7.00
CA THR A 49 2.50 4.41 6.28
C THR A 49 2.05 5.68 7.01
N ALA A 50 1.53 5.55 8.24
CA ALA A 50 1.01 6.65 9.05
C ALA A 50 0.03 7.57 8.29
N GLY A 51 -0.75 7.02 7.37
CA GLY A 51 -1.71 7.74 6.55
C GLY A 51 -1.15 8.39 5.28
N GLU A 52 0.13 8.24 4.93
CA GLU A 52 0.64 8.64 3.61
C GLU A 52 -0.07 7.90 2.47
N ILE A 53 -0.41 6.64 2.71
CA ILE A 53 -1.17 5.81 1.79
C ILE A 53 -2.47 5.45 2.45
N THR A 54 -3.56 6.04 2.00
CA THR A 54 -4.88 5.71 2.52
C THR A 54 -5.46 4.49 1.83
N LYS A 55 -6.26 3.72 2.58
CA LYS A 55 -7.02 2.60 2.03
C LYS A 55 -8.00 3.03 0.92
N SER A 56 -8.44 4.28 0.94
CA SER A 56 -9.26 4.91 -0.10
C SER A 56 -8.52 5.11 -1.41
N ASP A 57 -7.23 5.43 -1.34
CA ASP A 57 -6.36 5.51 -2.51
C ASP A 57 -6.12 4.10 -3.11
N LEU A 58 -5.92 3.08 -2.25
CA LEU A 58 -5.69 1.70 -2.68
C LEU A 58 -6.96 0.98 -3.18
N ARG A 59 -8.12 1.31 -2.61
CA ARG A 59 -9.43 0.71 -2.88
C ARG A 59 -10.51 1.79 -2.93
N PRO A 60 -10.48 2.66 -3.95
CA PRO A 60 -11.51 3.69 -4.12
C PRO A 60 -12.90 3.09 -4.41
N ASP A 61 -12.97 1.79 -4.78
CA ASP A 61 -14.22 1.07 -4.99
C ASP A 61 -14.93 0.65 -3.70
N ILE A 62 -14.20 0.48 -2.58
CA ILE A 62 -14.79 0.11 -1.28
C ILE A 62 -14.90 1.34 -0.38
N TYR A 63 -13.83 2.12 -0.32
CA TYR A 63 -13.75 3.29 0.55
C TYR A 63 -14.07 4.52 -0.29
N SER A 64 -15.33 4.97 -0.22
CA SER A 64 -15.71 6.28 -0.74
C SER A 64 -14.87 7.34 -0.02
N LYS A 65 -14.25 8.26 -0.78
CA LYS A 65 -13.64 9.46 -0.20
C LYS A 65 -14.74 10.21 0.56
N GLN A 66 -14.69 10.15 1.88
CA GLN A 66 -15.59 10.87 2.76
C GLN A 66 -15.15 12.34 2.87
#